data_AF-A0A7I7P674-F1
#
_entry.id   AF-A0A7I7P674-F1
#
_cell.length_a   1.000
_cell.length_b   1.000
_cell.length_c   1.000
_cell.angle_alpha   90.00
_cell.angle_beta   90.00
_cell.angle_gamma   90.00
#
_symmetry.space_group_name_H-M   'P 1'
#
loop_
_entity.id
_entity.type
_entity.pdbx_description
1 polymer ?
#
loop_
_entity_poly.entity_id
_entity_poly.type
_entity_poly.pdbx_seq_one_letter_code
_entity_poly.pdbx_strand_id
1 'polypeptide(L)' 'MPRTSPYSITLAEAERTELEARARRYTSPYSEVVRARIVLYAAEGLDNDEIAARLDTPR' A
#
# COMPACT_ATOMS: atom_id res chain seq x y z
N MET A 1 -16.96 0.36 2.45
CA MET A 1 -15.99 1.44 2.20
C MET A 1 -16.22 2.02 0.81
N PRO A 2 -15.96 3.31 0.56
CA PRO A 2 -15.97 3.87 -0.79
C PRO A 2 -14.95 3.13 -1.66
N ARG A 3 -15.37 2.77 -2.88
CA ARG A 3 -14.57 1.98 -3.84
C ARG A 3 -13.30 2.72 -4.29
N THR A 4 -13.41 4.04 -4.35
CA THR A 4 -12.32 4.96 -4.70
C THR A 4 -12.02 5.84 -3.50
N SER A 5 -10.75 5.92 -3.12
CA SER A 5 -10.29 6.89 -2.14
C SER A 5 -10.31 8.29 -2.76
N PRO A 6 -10.89 9.31 -2.11
CA PRO A 6 -10.80 10.69 -2.59
C PRO A 6 -9.41 11.31 -2.38
N TYR A 7 -8.48 10.59 -1.74
CA TYR A 7 -7.13 11.05 -1.44
C TYR A 7 -6.12 10.45 -2.42
N SER A 8 -5.42 11.32 -3.16
CA SER A 8 -4.27 10.96 -3.99
C SER A 8 -3.00 10.96 -3.13
N ILE A 9 -2.36 9.80 -2.98
CA ILE A 9 -1.07 9.72 -2.29
C ILE A 9 0.01 10.04 -3.31
N THR A 10 0.71 11.16 -3.13
CA THR A 10 1.90 11.49 -3.92
C THR A 10 3.12 11.21 -3.05
N LEU A 11 3.91 10.20 -3.39
CA LEU A 11 5.14 9.86 -2.68
C LEU A 11 6.35 10.44 -3.41
N ALA A 12 7.28 11.02 -2.67
CA ALA A 12 8.62 11.28 -3.17
C ALA A 12 9.39 9.95 -3.36
N GLU A 13 10.41 9.96 -4.21
CA GLU A 13 11.22 8.77 -4.51
C GLU A 13 11.88 8.18 -3.25
N ALA A 14 12.30 9.04 -2.32
CA ALA A 14 12.85 8.62 -1.02
C ALA A 14 11.81 7.88 -0.16
N GLU A 15 10.58 8.40 -0.09
CA GLU A 15 9.48 7.78 0.67
C GLU A 15 9.05 6.45 0.04
N ARG A 16 9.01 6.39 -1.29
CA ARG A 16 8.73 5.16 -2.05
C ARG A 16 9.78 4.09 -1.74
N THR A 17 11.05 4.46 -1.76
CA THR A 17 12.16 3.54 -1.46
C THR A 17 12.08 3.01 -0.03
N GLU A 18 11.75 3.87 0.93
CA GLU A 18 11.59 3.45 2.33
C GLU A 18 10.39 2.51 2.51
N LEU A 19 9.24 2.81 1.88
CA LEU A 19 8.06 1.94 1.90
C LEU A 19 8.34 0.59 1.24
N GLU A 20 9.08 0.55 0.13
CA GLU A 20 9.51 -0.69 -0.50
C GLU A 20 10.43 -1.51 0.40
N ALA A 21 11.37 -0.86 1.09
CA ALA A 21 12.26 -1.51 2.05
C ALA A 21 11.46 -2.11 3.21
N ARG A 22 10.46 -1.37 3.74
CA ARG A 22 9.55 -1.84 4.79
C ARG A 22 8.67 -3.00 4.30
N ALA A 23 8.15 -2.94 3.07
CA ALA A 23 7.35 -4.00 2.48
C ALA A 23 8.12 -5.31 2.24
N ARG A 24 9.45 -5.24 2.12
CA ARG A 24 10.34 -6.42 1.95
C ARG A 24 10.90 -6.95 3.27
N ARG A 25 10.64 -6.28 4.39
CA ARG A 25 11.26 -6.62 5.68
C ARG A 25 10.51 -7.76 6.38
N TYR A 26 11.07 -8.95 6.33
CA TYR A 26 10.48 -10.17 6.93
C TYR A 26 10.45 -10.19 8.47
N THR A 27 11.16 -9.27 9.13
CA THR A 27 11.18 -9.16 10.60
C THR A 27 10.13 -8.19 11.14
N SER A 28 9.44 -7.44 10.28
CA SER A 28 8.38 -6.52 10.70
C SER A 28 7.05 -7.26 10.90
N PRO A 29 6.17 -6.76 11.78
CA PRO A 29 4.81 -7.25 11.88
C PRO A 29 4.13 -7.27 10.51
N TYR A 30 3.39 -8.34 10.21
CA TYR A 30 2.68 -8.50 8.94
C TYR A 30 1.78 -7.28 8.60
N SER A 31 1.17 -6.66 9.62
CA SER A 31 0.35 -5.45 9.46
C SER A 31 1.14 -4.23 8.94
N GLU A 32 2.40 -4.07 9.30
CA GLU A 32 3.26 -2.99 8.78
C GLU A 32 3.62 -3.24 7.31
N VAL A 33 3.94 -4.48 6.97
CA VAL A 33 4.25 -4.90 5.59
C VAL A 33 3.04 -4.68 4.69
N VAL A 34 1.85 -5.10 5.13
CA VAL A 34 0.59 -4.90 4.40
C VAL A 34 0.29 -3.42 4.24
N ARG A 35 0.42 -2.60 5.30
CA ARG A 35 0.21 -1.15 5.20
C ARG A 35 1.17 -0.48 4.23
N ALA A 36 2.45 -0.84 4.24
CA ALA A 36 3.42 -0.29 3.30
C ALA A 36 3.04 -0.60 1.85
N ARG A 37 2.57 -1.83 1.57
CA ARG A 37 2.08 -2.22 0.24
C ARG A 37 0.80 -1.47 -0.16
N ILE A 38 -0.14 -1.26 0.78
CA ILE A 38 -1.35 -0.45 0.54
C ILE A 38 -0.97 0.95 0.07
N VAL A 39 -0.05 1.61 0.78
CA VAL A 39 0.36 2.99 0.46
C VAL A 39 1.10 3.06 -0.89
N LEU A 40 1.95 2.08 -1.20
CA LEU A 40 2.63 1.99 -2.50
C LEU A 40 1.62 1.87 -3.65
N TYR A 41 0.64 0.97 -3.55
CA TYR A 41 -0.36 0.80 -4.59
C TYR A 41 -1.32 1.99 -4.69
N ALA A 42 -1.70 2.59 -3.57
CA ALA A 42 -2.52 3.80 -3.57
C ALA A 42 -1.78 5.00 -4.21
N ALA A 43 -0.46 5.06 -4.08
CA ALA A 43 0.36 6.07 -4.77
C ALA A 43 0.51 5.81 -6.28
N GLU A 44 0.39 4.55 -6.72
CA GLU A 44 0.28 4.18 -8.13
C GLU A 44 -1.11 4.51 -8.72
N GLY A 45 -2.07 4.93 -7.89
CA GLY A 45 -3.43 5.30 -8.31
C GLY A 45 -4.41 4.13 -8.38
N LEU A 46 -4.07 2.98 -7.79
CA LEU A 46 -4.96 1.82 -7.71
C LEU A 46 -6.14 2.10 -6.76
N ASP A 47 -7.33 1.62 -7.13
CA ASP A 47 -8.50 1.68 -6.26
C ASP A 47 -8.36 0.75 -5.06
N ASN A 48 -9.05 1.07 -3.95
CA ASN A 48 -9.02 0.25 -2.73
C ASN A 48 -9.40 -1.22 -2.99
N ASP A 49 -10.29 -1.44 -3.97
CA ASP A 49 -10.74 -2.76 -4.38
C ASP A 49 -9.64 -3.58 -5.08
N GLU A 50 -8.85 -2.93 -5.94
CA GLU A 50 -7.73 -3.56 -6.63
C GLU A 50 -6.59 -3.85 -5.65
N ILE A 51 -6.34 -2.93 -4.71
CA ILE A 51 -5.37 -3.09 -3.64
C ILE A 51 -5.73 -4.30 -2.78
N ALA A 52 -6.99 -4.39 -2.34
CA ALA A 52 -7.47 -5.51 -1.52
C ALA A 52 -7.35 -6.85 -2.25
N ALA A 53 -7.71 -6.90 -3.54
CA ALA A 53 -7.55 -8.09 -4.38
C ALA A 53 -6.09 -8.53 -4.51
N ARG A 54 -5.15 -7.57 -4.63
CA ARG A 54 -3.71 -7.86 -4.77
C ARG A 54 -3.03 -8.26 -3.46
N LEU A 55 -3.62 -7.91 -2.33
CA LEU A 55 -3.15 -8.25 -1.00
C LEU A 55 -3.80 -9.52 -0.45
N ASP A 56 -4.69 -10.15 -1.22
CA ASP A 56 -5.45 -11.34 -0.83
C ASP A 56 -6.21 -11.16 0.50
N THR A 57 -6.51 -9.90 0.82
CA THR A 57 -7.30 -9.52 1.99
C THR A 57 -8.75 -9.39 1.53
N PRO A 58 -9.64 -10.32 1.91
CA PRO A 58 -11.06 -10.20 1.62
C PRO A 58 -11.64 -8.97 2.34
N ARG A 59 -12.62 -8.34 1.70
CA ARG A 59 -13.27 -7.09 2.13
C ARG A 59 -13.95 -7.19 3.49
#